data_AF-A0A540L5P8-F1
#
_entry.id   AF-A0A540L5P8-F1
#
_cell.length_a   1.000
_cell.length_b   1.000
_cell.length_c   1.000
_cell.angle_alpha   90.00
_cell.angle_beta   90.00
_cell.angle_gamma   90.00
#
_symmetry.space_group_name_H-M   'P 1'
#
loop_
_entity.id
_entity.type
_entity.pdbx_description
1 polymer ?
#
loop_
_entity_poly.entity_id
_entity_poly.type
_entity_poly.pdbx_seq_one_letter_code
_entity_poly.pdbx_strand_id
1 'polypeptide(L)'
;MDRISSAGLELANLLLTSPPLHQSWDAIQKQKLHTAADPNAQMALYISETKHSNTTIISFLTSPVKVQDPQAMISSTTLKDTNFLLFEFLCSKKTPSFSVNELTINFFALNHTNLDLLRTKVCTVISNNFFQFLSILLLLNQTFSSL
;
A
#
# COMPACT_ATOMS: atom_id res chain seq x y z
N MET A 1 -9.58 -33.30 -2.11
CA MET A 1 -10.95 -32.78 -2.25
C MET A 1 -11.02 -31.54 -1.39
N ASP A 2 -10.84 -30.40 -2.03
CA ASP A 2 -10.52 -29.13 -1.36
C ASP A 2 -11.77 -28.59 -0.69
N ARG A 3 -11.82 -28.65 0.64
CA ARG A 3 -12.79 -27.89 1.42
C ARG A 3 -12.33 -26.43 1.40
N ILE A 4 -12.60 -25.73 0.30
CA ILE A 4 -12.71 -24.27 0.38
C ILE A 4 -13.76 -24.02 1.46
N SER A 5 -13.35 -23.38 2.55
CA SER A 5 -14.27 -22.97 3.63
C SER A 5 -15.42 -22.21 2.98
N SER A 6 -16.67 -22.61 3.20
CA SER A 6 -17.85 -21.96 2.63
C SER A 6 -17.85 -20.45 2.89
N ALA A 7 -17.37 -20.05 4.07
CA ALA A 7 -17.15 -18.65 4.42
C ALA A 7 -16.16 -17.94 3.49
N GLY A 8 -15.07 -18.60 3.08
CA GLY A 8 -14.08 -18.04 2.15
C GLY A 8 -14.66 -17.81 0.76
N LEU A 9 -15.50 -18.73 0.28
CA LEU A 9 -16.19 -18.58 -1.01
C LEU A 9 -17.25 -17.47 -0.97
N GLU A 10 -18.02 -17.39 0.11
CA GLU A 10 -19.01 -16.32 0.32
C GLU A 10 -18.34 -14.94 0.38
N LEU A 11 -17.23 -14.81 1.11
CA LEU A 11 -16.42 -13.58 1.15
C LEU A 11 -15.85 -13.22 -0.22
N ALA A 12 -15.33 -14.19 -0.98
CA ALA A 12 -14.80 -13.94 -2.31
C ALA A 12 -15.89 -13.41 -3.27
N ASN A 13 -17.07 -14.03 -3.26
CA ASN A 13 -18.21 -13.58 -4.08
C ASN A 13 -18.69 -12.19 -3.68
N LEU A 14 -18.73 -11.88 -2.38
CA LEU A 14 -19.06 -10.54 -1.89
C LEU A 14 -18.05 -9.50 -2.39
N LEU A 15 -16.75 -9.79 -2.31
CA LEU A 15 -15.69 -8.87 -2.76
C LEU A 15 -15.71 -8.65 -4.28
N LEU A 16 -15.90 -9.73 -5.05
CA LEU A 16 -15.97 -9.68 -6.52
C LEU A 16 -17.16 -8.88 -7.04
N THR A 17 -18.25 -8.83 -6.29
CA THR A 17 -19.45 -8.04 -6.64
C THR A 17 -19.44 -6.65 -6.00
N SER A 18 -18.42 -6.34 -5.18
CA SER A 18 -18.38 -5.10 -4.43
C SER A 18 -17.91 -3.92 -5.31
N PRO A 19 -18.63 -2.77 -5.27
CA PRO A 19 -18.18 -1.57 -5.96
C PRO A 19 -16.77 -1.09 -5.59
N PRO A 20 -16.30 -1.15 -4.32
CA PRO A 20 -14.97 -0.65 -3.96
C PRO A 20 -13.82 -1.36 -4.69
N LEU A 21 -13.93 -2.67 -4.94
CA LEU A 21 -12.89 -3.43 -5.64
C LEU A 21 -12.76 -2.96 -7.09
N HIS A 22 -13.89 -2.86 -7.82
CA HIS A 22 -13.92 -2.39 -9.20
C HIS A 22 -13.46 -0.94 -9.32
N GLN A 23 -13.95 -0.06 -8.44
CA GLN A 23 -13.55 1.34 -8.42
C GLN A 23 -12.05 1.50 -8.13
N SER A 24 -11.49 0.66 -7.24
CA SER A 24 -10.06 0.68 -6.93
C SER A 24 -9.21 0.25 -8.13
N TRP A 25 -9.65 -0.77 -8.84
CA TRP A 25 -8.98 -1.23 -10.05
C TRP A 25 -9.03 -0.18 -11.16
N ASP A 26 -10.18 0.43 -11.40
CA ASP A 26 -10.34 1.50 -12.38
C ASP A 26 -9.46 2.71 -12.08
N ALA A 27 -9.33 3.10 -10.80
CA ALA A 27 -8.45 4.17 -10.37
C ALA A 27 -6.97 3.86 -10.69
N ILE A 28 -6.52 2.63 -10.42
CA ILE A 28 -5.16 2.18 -10.75
C ILE A 28 -4.93 2.21 -12.27
N GLN A 29 -5.87 1.73 -13.07
CA GLN A 29 -5.75 1.71 -14.53
C GLN A 29 -5.68 3.13 -15.11
N LYS A 30 -6.55 4.04 -14.64
CA LYS A 30 -6.50 5.45 -15.02
C LYS A 30 -5.17 6.08 -14.64
N GLN A 31 -4.70 5.86 -13.41
CA GLN A 31 -3.43 6.39 -12.96
C GLN A 31 -2.26 5.91 -13.83
N LYS A 32 -2.23 4.61 -14.19
CA LYS A 32 -1.22 4.05 -15.10
C LYS A 32 -1.25 4.67 -16.49
N LEU A 33 -2.43 4.92 -17.06
CA LEU A 33 -2.57 5.54 -18.38
C LEU A 33 -2.14 7.01 -18.39
N HIS A 34 -2.40 7.74 -17.31
CA HIS A 34 -2.14 9.18 -17.21
C HIS A 34 -0.75 9.51 -16.63
N THR A 35 -0.06 8.53 -16.05
CA THR A 35 1.28 8.73 -15.50
C THR A 35 2.30 8.13 -16.45
N ALA A 36 2.97 8.99 -17.24
CA ALA A 36 4.19 8.59 -17.92
C ALA A 36 5.31 8.48 -16.87
N ALA A 37 5.47 7.29 -16.28
CA ALA A 37 6.53 7.05 -15.32
C ALA A 37 7.88 7.32 -16.00
N ASP A 38 8.64 8.30 -15.50
CA ASP A 38 10.00 8.54 -15.98
C ASP A 38 10.84 7.28 -15.74
N PRO A 39 11.36 6.64 -16.80
CA PRO A 39 12.16 5.42 -16.67
C PRO A 39 13.48 5.65 -15.91
N ASN A 40 13.89 6.91 -15.73
CA ASN A 40 15.09 7.28 -14.97
C ASN A 40 14.77 7.66 -13.51
N ALA A 41 13.51 7.89 -13.17
CA ALA A 41 13.11 8.23 -11.82
C ALA A 41 13.12 6.96 -10.95
N GLN A 42 14.18 6.78 -10.17
CA GLN A 42 14.27 5.66 -9.24
C GLN A 42 13.42 5.92 -7.98
N MET A 43 12.60 4.95 -7.58
CA MET A 43 11.77 5.00 -6.36
C MET A 43 10.80 6.20 -6.27
N ALA A 44 10.31 6.67 -7.42
CA ALA A 44 9.29 7.72 -7.45
C ALA A 44 7.93 7.18 -7.03
N LEU A 45 7.19 7.96 -6.21
CA LEU A 45 5.82 7.69 -5.83
C LEU A 45 4.87 8.69 -6.48
N TYR A 46 3.89 8.16 -7.22
CA TYR A 46 2.76 8.91 -7.75
C TYR A 46 1.52 8.56 -6.93
N ILE A 47 0.83 9.57 -6.44
CA ILE A 47 -0.38 9.44 -5.63
C ILE A 47 -1.52 10.10 -6.39
N SER A 48 -2.63 9.40 -6.57
CA SER A 48 -3.86 10.00 -7.10
C SER A 48 -5.05 9.70 -6.21
N GLU A 49 -5.97 10.67 -6.14
CA GLU A 49 -7.21 10.57 -5.41
C GLU A 49 -8.37 10.47 -6.41
N THR A 50 -9.14 9.39 -6.33
CA THR A 50 -10.39 9.23 -7.10
C THR A 50 -11.56 9.28 -6.14
N LYS A 51 -12.40 10.31 -6.29
CA LYS A 51 -13.60 10.50 -5.47
C LYS A 51 -14.80 9.81 -6.12
N HIS A 52 -15.51 9.04 -5.31
CA HIS A 52 -16.83 8.48 -5.60
C HIS A 52 -17.84 9.07 -4.61
N SER A 53 -19.13 8.75 -4.80
CA SER A 53 -20.21 9.29 -3.97
C SER A 53 -20.01 9.03 -2.48
N ASN A 54 -19.51 7.85 -2.10
CA ASN A 54 -19.37 7.43 -0.69
C ASN A 54 -17.95 6.98 -0.33
N THR A 55 -17.01 7.03 -1.26
CA THR A 55 -15.65 6.50 -1.07
C THR A 55 -14.64 7.42 -1.73
N THR A 56 -13.48 7.57 -1.09
CA THR A 56 -12.30 8.18 -1.72
C THR A 56 -11.25 7.10 -1.85
N ILE A 57 -10.75 6.90 -3.07
CA ILE A 57 -9.74 5.91 -3.39
C ILE A 57 -8.42 6.64 -3.57
N ILE A 58 -7.44 6.26 -2.76
CA ILE A 58 -6.06 6.74 -2.87
C ILE A 58 -5.26 5.64 -3.53
N SER A 59 -4.82 5.87 -4.76
CA SER A 59 -4.01 4.91 -5.50
C SER A 59 -2.55 5.34 -5.51
N PHE A 60 -1.68 4.35 -5.32
CA PHE A 60 -0.23 4.51 -5.30
C PHE A 60 0.34 3.82 -6.53
N LEU A 61 1.11 4.57 -7.32
CA LEU A 61 1.87 4.03 -8.44
C LEU A 61 3.34 4.33 -8.19
N THR A 62 4.19 3.33 -8.31
CA THR A 62 5.63 3.47 -8.13
C THR A 62 6.33 3.37 -9.48
N SER A 63 7.47 4.03 -9.65
CA SER A 63 8.33 3.73 -10.79
C SER A 63 8.84 2.29 -10.71
N PRO A 64 9.15 1.65 -11.87
CA PRO A 64 9.77 0.33 -11.87
C PRO A 64 11.09 0.37 -11.11
N VAL A 65 11.23 -0.48 -10.09
CA VAL A 65 12.51 -0.62 -9.37
C VAL A 65 13.22 -1.85 -9.92
N LYS A 66 14.48 -1.67 -10.37
CA LYS A 66 15.35 -2.81 -10.65
C LYS A 66 15.75 -3.44 -9.31
N VAL A 67 15.08 -4.54 -9.00
CA VAL A 67 15.30 -5.28 -7.77
C VAL A 67 16.58 -6.12 -7.94
N GLN A 68 17.64 -5.80 -7.20
CA GLN A 68 18.85 -6.64 -7.16
C GLN A 68 18.64 -7.87 -6.27
N ASP A 69 17.91 -7.71 -5.16
CA ASP A 69 17.46 -8.80 -4.30
C ASP A 69 16.01 -8.54 -3.82
N PRO A 70 15.00 -9.27 -4.34
CA PRO A 70 13.60 -9.09 -3.94
C PRO A 70 13.31 -9.57 -2.52
N GLN A 71 14.20 -10.40 -1.97
CA GLN A 71 14.02 -11.05 -0.69
C GLN A 71 14.84 -10.39 0.42
N ALA A 72 15.60 -9.34 0.11
CA ALA A 72 16.29 -8.54 1.11
C ALA A 72 15.30 -8.01 2.15
N MET A 73 15.44 -8.52 3.38
CA MET A 73 14.63 -8.13 4.53
C MET A 73 15.50 -7.41 5.54
N ILE A 74 15.00 -6.32 6.10
CA ILE A 74 15.63 -5.58 7.19
C ILE A 74 14.81 -5.74 8.47
N SER A 75 15.48 -6.00 9.58
CA SER A 75 14.85 -6.11 10.90
C SER A 75 14.48 -4.73 11.42
N SER A 76 13.36 -4.65 12.14
CA SER A 76 12.94 -3.45 12.86
C SER A 76 13.98 -2.99 13.88
N THR A 77 14.80 -3.89 14.43
CA THR A 77 15.91 -3.51 15.34
C THR A 77 16.96 -2.68 14.61
N THR A 78 17.36 -3.13 13.41
CA THR A 78 18.32 -2.41 12.55
C THR A 78 17.77 -1.06 12.12
N LEU A 79 16.45 -0.97 11.87
CA LEU A 79 15.79 0.31 11.58
C LEU A 79 15.82 1.28 12.78
N LYS A 80 15.73 0.77 14.01
CA LYS A 80 15.87 1.63 15.21
C LYS A 80 17.28 2.19 15.31
N ASP A 81 18.30 1.39 15.02
CA ASP A 81 19.71 1.81 15.06
C ASP A 81 20.01 2.93 14.05
N THR A 82 19.23 3.02 12.96
CA THR A 82 19.31 4.10 11.96
C THR A 82 18.35 5.27 12.24
N ASN A 83 17.79 5.37 13.46
CA ASN A 83 16.79 6.35 13.89
C ASN A 83 15.47 6.33 13.10
N PHE A 84 15.15 5.23 12.44
CA PHE A 84 13.91 5.05 11.70
C PHE A 84 12.84 4.38 12.58
N LEU A 85 12.28 5.14 13.52
CA LEU A 85 11.40 4.66 14.59
C LEU A 85 9.90 4.57 14.23
N LEU A 86 9.53 4.74 12.96
CA LEU A 86 8.14 4.95 12.53
C LEU A 86 7.19 3.77 12.79
N PHE A 87 7.74 2.57 12.97
CA PHE A 87 6.97 1.32 13.06
C PHE A 87 7.14 0.60 14.41
N GLU A 88 7.72 1.24 15.42
CA GLU A 88 7.93 0.63 16.73
C GLU A 88 6.62 0.17 17.40
N PHE A 89 5.50 0.85 17.10
CA PHE A 89 4.18 0.49 17.60
C PHE A 89 3.67 -0.88 17.11
N LEU A 90 4.27 -1.45 16.07
CA LEU A 90 3.94 -2.81 15.58
C LEU A 90 4.59 -3.90 16.46
N CYS A 91 5.60 -3.55 17.25
CA CYS A 91 6.25 -4.49 18.17
C CYS A 91 5.38 -4.70 19.42
N SER A 92 5.40 -5.93 19.94
CA SER A 92 4.75 -6.29 21.20
C SER A 92 5.73 -7.02 22.12
N LYS A 93 5.34 -7.26 23.38
CA LYS A 93 6.14 -8.09 24.29
C LYS A 93 6.41 -9.50 23.75
N LYS A 94 5.48 -10.05 22.95
CA LYS A 94 5.61 -11.38 22.34
C LYS A 94 6.35 -11.35 21.01
N THR A 95 6.33 -10.20 20.33
CA THR A 95 6.94 -9.97 19.01
C THR A 95 7.77 -8.69 19.08
N PRO A 96 8.97 -8.76 19.71
CA PRO A 96 9.77 -7.56 20.00
C PRO A 96 10.37 -6.93 18.73
N SER A 97 10.42 -7.70 17.64
CA SER A 97 10.89 -7.25 16.33
C SER A 97 10.07 -7.87 15.21
N PHE A 98 10.13 -7.24 14.04
CA PHE A 98 9.60 -7.76 12.78
C PHE A 98 10.62 -7.49 11.66
N SER A 99 10.44 -8.13 10.51
CA SER A 99 11.25 -7.86 9.32
C SER A 99 10.37 -7.34 8.20
N VAL A 100 10.88 -6.39 7.43
CA VAL A 100 10.22 -5.80 6.25
C VAL A 100 11.15 -5.84 5.06
N ASN A 101 10.58 -5.81 3.86
CA ASN A 101 11.37 -5.70 2.65
C ASN A 101 12.17 -4.38 2.65
N GLU A 102 13.48 -4.49 2.43
CA GLU A 102 14.40 -3.36 2.49
C GLU A 102 14.08 -2.31 1.41
N LEU A 103 13.73 -2.72 0.19
CA LEU A 103 13.35 -1.80 -0.87
C LEU A 103 12.07 -1.04 -0.53
N THR A 104 11.08 -1.71 0.07
CA THR A 104 9.85 -1.04 0.54
C THR A 104 10.16 0.01 1.60
N ILE A 105 11.09 -0.26 2.52
CA ILE A 105 11.44 0.71 3.56
C ILE A 105 12.23 1.90 2.99
N ASN A 106 13.15 1.65 2.07
CA ASN A 106 13.90 2.71 1.40
C ASN A 106 12.97 3.59 0.57
N PHE A 107 12.03 2.97 -0.16
CA PHE A 107 10.99 3.68 -0.90
C PHE A 107 10.13 4.55 0.02
N PHE A 108 9.71 4.00 1.16
CA PHE A 108 8.92 4.73 2.14
C PHE A 108 9.71 5.91 2.72
N ALA A 109 10.97 5.71 3.08
CA ALA A 109 11.83 6.76 3.64
C ALA A 109 12.01 7.93 2.66
N LEU A 110 12.27 7.64 1.38
CA LEU A 110 12.41 8.66 0.33
C LEU A 110 11.13 9.46 0.10
N ASN A 111 9.96 8.83 0.26
CA ASN A 111 8.66 9.46 0.03
C ASN A 111 7.96 9.89 1.33
N HIS A 112 8.65 9.85 2.48
CA HIS A 112 8.05 10.04 3.80
C HIS A 112 7.28 11.35 3.91
N THR A 113 7.84 12.47 3.42
CA THR A 113 7.19 13.79 3.47
C THR A 113 5.85 13.80 2.73
N ASN A 114 5.78 13.19 1.54
CA ASN A 114 4.56 13.12 0.75
C ASN A 114 3.51 12.22 1.43
N LEU A 115 3.97 11.11 2.03
CA LEU A 115 3.13 10.18 2.76
C LEU A 115 2.59 10.76 4.08
N ASP A 116 3.38 11.54 4.81
CA ASP A 116 2.94 12.20 6.05
C ASP A 116 1.95 13.35 5.77
N LEU A 117 2.15 14.09 4.67
CA LEU A 117 1.16 15.06 4.20
C LEU A 117 -0.16 14.37 3.85
N LEU A 118 -0.11 13.25 3.12
CA LEU A 118 -1.28 12.46 2.79
C LEU A 118 -1.97 11.93 4.06
N ARG A 119 -1.21 11.38 5.01
CA ARG A 119 -1.71 10.93 6.32
C ARG A 119 -2.45 12.06 7.03
N THR A 120 -1.88 13.25 7.08
CA THR A 120 -2.51 14.41 7.73
C THR A 120 -3.85 14.76 7.08
N LYS A 121 -3.92 14.74 5.74
CA LYS A 121 -5.18 14.93 5.01
C LYS A 121 -6.20 13.85 5.36
N VAL A 122 -5.80 12.58 5.34
CA VAL A 122 -6.69 11.44 5.65
C VAL A 122 -7.19 11.51 7.10
N CYS A 123 -6.32 11.78 8.06
CA CYS A 123 -6.69 11.96 9.47
C CYS A 123 -7.65 13.13 9.68
N THR A 124 -7.48 14.21 8.92
CA THR A 124 -8.42 15.35 8.94
C THR A 124 -9.79 14.96 8.40
N VAL A 125 -9.86 14.15 7.34
CA VAL A 125 -11.15 13.66 6.80
C VAL A 125 -11.82 12.69 7.76
N ILE A 126 -11.07 11.76 8.38
CA ILE A 126 -11.60 10.75 9.31
C ILE A 126 -12.07 11.39 10.62
N SER A 127 -11.29 12.33 11.18
CA SER A 127 -11.70 13.06 12.39
C SER A 127 -13.00 13.84 12.18
N ASN A 128 -13.27 14.29 10.96
CA ASN A 128 -14.52 14.95 10.58
C ASN A 128 -15.66 13.98 10.19
N ASN A 129 -15.38 12.70 9.94
CA ASN A 129 -16.34 11.70 9.43
C ASN A 129 -16.18 10.36 10.17
N PHE A 130 -16.52 10.31 11.45
CA PHE A 130 -16.31 9.16 12.37
C PHE A 130 -17.01 7.83 11.99
N PHE A 131 -17.51 7.64 10.76
CA PHE A 131 -18.25 6.44 10.34
C PHE A 131 -17.96 5.91 8.93
N GLN A 132 -16.77 6.10 8.36
CA GLN A 132 -16.42 5.39 7.11
C GLN A 132 -15.18 4.52 7.26
N PHE A 133 -15.43 3.20 7.13
CA PHE A 133 -14.43 2.15 7.05
C PHE A 133 -13.43 2.48 5.95
N LEU A 134 -12.16 2.66 6.34
CA LEU A 134 -11.06 2.81 5.41
C LEU A 134 -10.54 1.42 5.04
N SER A 135 -10.92 0.93 3.85
CA SER A 135 -10.24 -0.20 3.22
C SER A 135 -8.94 0.30 2.59
N ILE A 136 -7.84 0.33 3.35
CA ILE A 136 -6.50 0.46 2.77
C ILE A 136 -6.17 -0.90 2.15
N LEU A 137 -6.47 -1.07 0.86
CA LEU A 137 -5.92 -2.17 0.08
C LEU A 137 -4.60 -1.70 -0.52
N LEU A 138 -3.51 -1.91 0.22
CA LEU A 138 -2.15 -1.88 -0.36
C LEU A 138 -2.02 -3.09 -1.29
N LEU A 139 -2.54 -2.98 -2.50
CA LEU A 139 -2.13 -3.85 -3.60
C LEU A 139 -0.72 -3.42 -4.01
N LEU A 140 0.28 -3.97 -3.32
CA LEU A 140 1.63 -4.08 -3.84
C LEU A 140 1.55 -4.86 -5.15
N ASN A 141 1.45 -4.14 -6.26
CA ASN A 141 1.49 -4.72 -7.59
C ASN A 141 2.96 -5.05 -7.91
N GLN A 142 3.44 -6.13 -7.32
CA GLN A 142 4.71 -6.78 -7.65
C GLN A 142 4.36 -8.16 -8.18
N THR A 143 4.01 -8.28 -9.47
CA THR A 143 4.01 -9.50 -10.30
C THR A 143 3.26 -9.22 -11.62
N PHE A 144 3.61 -9.64 -12.83
CA PHE A 144 4.64 -10.50 -13.42
C PHE A 144 4.95 -9.92 -14.82
N SER A 145 6.21 -9.65 -15.12
CA SER A 145 6.69 -9.63 -16.51
C SER A 145 7.58 -10.84 -16.72
N SER A 146 6.95 -12.01 -16.90
CA SER A 146 7.44 -13.15 -17.68
C SER A 146 6.55 -14.37 -17.45
N LEU A 147 5.54 -14.53 -18.30
CA LEU A 147 5.01 -15.81 -18.78
C LEU A 147 4.57 -15.59 -20.23
#